data_AF-A0A3Q9F4X8-F1
#
_entry.id   AF-A0A3Q9F4X8-F1
#
_cell.length_a   1.000
_cell.length_b   1.000
_cell.length_c   1.000
_cell.angle_alpha   90.00
_cell.angle_beta   90.00
_cell.angle_gamma   90.00
#
_symmetry.space_group_name_H-M   'P 1'
#
loop_
_entity.id
_entity.type
_entity.pdbx_description
1 polymer ?
#
loop_
_entity_poly.entity_id
_entity_poly.type
_entity_poly.pdbx_seq_one_letter_code
_entity_poly.pdbx_strand_id
1 'polypeptide(L)'
;MHELHPYSKAIISNKKSESKLSGQFNNKLADLIIKTIESFPNSFKLDALCYVPPRPDEEESRFEAVFSEIFSDDYVKKSHIEDISHFLISIRNFQKQKFLNQEERLRNVEGAFTVTESLEGKNVMIIDDVITTGATLKSCADALFLAGAESVSFFVFAINQLEQPGLFSEYRPICPHCSENLYLYINSTKKRPFYSCPVCRRTFDFDLIIEDLNRRIK
;
A
#
# COMPACT_ATOMS: atom_id res chain seq x y z
N MET A 1 -10.76 -2.54 -8.89
CA MET A 1 -9.54 -1.73 -8.67
C MET A 1 -9.39 -0.83 -9.87
N HIS A 2 -10.37 0.06 -10.04
CA HIS A 2 -10.44 0.89 -11.24
C HIS A 2 -9.93 2.30 -11.05
N GLU A 3 -9.45 2.64 -9.85
CA GLU A 3 -8.32 3.54 -9.69
C GLU A 3 -7.56 3.18 -8.42
N LEU A 4 -6.24 3.07 -8.57
CA LEU A 4 -5.32 2.99 -7.45
C LEU A 4 -5.23 4.39 -6.85
N HIS A 5 -5.27 4.51 -5.52
CA HIS A 5 -4.94 5.77 -4.85
C HIS A 5 -3.62 6.35 -5.42
N PRO A 6 -3.40 7.67 -5.49
CA PRO A 6 -2.15 8.25 -6.00
C PRO A 6 -0.88 7.58 -5.47
N TYR A 7 -0.84 7.22 -4.18
CA TYR A 7 0.30 6.50 -3.59
C TYR A 7 0.46 5.07 -4.14
N SER A 8 -0.60 4.27 -4.19
CA SER A 8 -0.56 2.95 -4.84
C SER A 8 -0.15 3.05 -6.31
N LYS A 9 -0.62 4.09 -7.02
CA LYS A 9 -0.23 4.34 -8.41
C LYS A 9 1.26 4.71 -8.50
N ALA A 10 1.76 5.53 -7.59
CA ALA A 10 3.17 5.91 -7.52
C ALA A 10 4.03 4.67 -7.30
N ILE A 11 3.71 3.86 -6.30
CA ILE A 11 4.43 2.63 -5.96
C ILE A 11 4.44 1.65 -7.15
N ILE A 12 3.30 1.43 -7.79
CA ILE A 12 3.21 0.52 -8.95
C ILE A 12 3.98 1.06 -10.16
N SER A 13 3.85 2.35 -10.47
CA SER A 13 4.60 2.99 -11.56
C SER A 13 6.10 3.03 -11.29
N ASN A 14 6.50 3.05 -10.02
CA ASN A 14 7.87 3.07 -9.55
C ASN A 14 8.58 1.70 -9.67
N LYS A 15 7.83 0.60 -9.75
CA LYS A 15 8.38 -0.75 -9.98
C LYS A 15 8.56 -1.08 -11.48
N LYS A 16 7.64 -0.62 -12.33
CA LYS A 16 7.65 -1.02 -13.75
C LYS A 16 8.88 -0.47 -14.46
N SER A 17 9.82 -1.35 -14.82
CA SER A 17 11.07 -1.01 -15.53
C SER A 17 10.85 -0.22 -16.83
N GLU A 18 9.76 -0.51 -17.54
CA GLU A 18 9.35 0.22 -18.75
C GLU A 18 8.77 1.63 -18.46
N SER A 19 8.44 1.93 -17.20
CA SER A 19 7.91 3.23 -16.81
C SER A 19 9.02 4.25 -16.70
N LYS A 20 8.76 5.46 -17.24
CA LYS A 20 9.60 6.63 -16.97
C LYS A 20 9.72 6.95 -15.49
N LEU A 21 8.81 6.46 -14.65
CA LEU A 21 8.79 6.67 -13.20
C LEU A 21 9.51 5.58 -12.40
N SER A 22 10.10 4.57 -13.05
CA SER A 22 10.81 3.49 -12.37
C SER A 22 11.88 4.03 -11.41
N GLY A 23 11.85 3.59 -10.15
CA GLY A 23 12.75 4.00 -9.07
C GLY A 23 12.64 5.47 -8.61
N GLN A 24 11.89 6.33 -9.30
CA GLN A 24 11.86 7.78 -9.04
C GLN A 24 11.27 8.20 -7.69
N PHE A 25 10.57 7.29 -7.01
CA PHE A 25 9.95 7.50 -5.71
C PHE A 25 10.57 6.67 -4.59
N ASN A 26 11.51 5.76 -4.86
CA ASN A 26 12.13 4.89 -3.85
C ASN A 26 12.58 5.67 -2.61
N ASN A 27 13.51 6.61 -2.81
CA ASN A 27 14.11 7.39 -1.72
C ASN A 27 13.07 8.22 -0.98
N LYS A 28 12.07 8.75 -1.68
CA LYS A 28 11.02 9.58 -1.06
C LYS A 28 10.07 8.73 -0.20
N LEU A 29 9.73 7.53 -0.64
CA LEU A 29 8.90 6.60 0.13
C LEU A 29 9.67 6.04 1.33
N ALA A 30 10.94 5.68 1.14
CA ALA A 30 11.83 5.25 2.20
C ALA A 30 12.01 6.34 3.27
N ASP A 31 12.34 7.56 2.86
CA ASP A 31 12.49 8.72 3.76
C ASP A 31 11.21 9.00 4.56
N LEU A 32 10.03 8.84 3.96
CA LEU A 32 8.76 9.00 4.67
C LEU A 32 8.55 7.92 5.73
N ILE A 33 8.89 6.66 5.43
CA ILE A 33 8.80 5.55 6.39
C ILE A 33 9.80 5.77 7.52
N ILE A 34 11.07 6.05 7.21
CA ILE A 34 12.15 6.27 8.18
C ILE A 34 11.78 7.43 9.12
N LYS A 35 11.40 8.59 8.59
CA LYS A 35 10.99 9.74 9.40
C LYS A 35 9.79 9.46 10.29
N THR A 36 8.89 8.60 9.84
CA THR A 36 7.76 8.19 10.69
C THR A 36 8.25 7.31 11.84
N ILE A 37 9.14 6.36 11.57
CA ILE A 37 9.74 5.51 12.59
C ILE A 37 10.51 6.36 13.61
N GLU A 38 11.34 7.29 13.14
CA GLU A 38 12.10 8.24 13.96
C GLU A 38 11.21 9.12 14.84
N SER A 39 9.97 9.39 14.40
CA SER A 39 9.03 10.24 15.14
C SER A 39 8.36 9.54 16.32
N PHE A 40 8.44 8.20 16.40
CA PHE A 40 7.86 7.49 17.54
C PHE A 40 8.64 7.79 18.83
N PRO A 41 7.96 7.79 19.98
CA PRO A 41 8.63 7.99 21.26
C PRO A 41 9.62 6.85 21.54
N ASN A 42 10.68 7.11 22.30
CA ASN A 42 11.67 6.09 22.68
C ASN A 42 11.08 4.84 23.38
N SER A 43 9.86 4.96 23.94
CA SER A 43 9.13 3.85 24.54
C SER A 43 8.54 2.89 23.50
N PHE A 44 8.39 3.33 22.24
CA PHE A 44 7.99 2.49 21.14
C PHE A 44 9.22 1.73 20.63
N LYS A 45 9.26 0.44 20.95
CA LYS A 45 10.31 -0.46 20.51
C LYS A 45 9.93 -1.06 19.16
N LEU A 46 10.85 -1.03 18.21
CA LEU A 46 10.69 -1.65 16.90
C LEU A 46 11.92 -2.53 16.64
N ASP A 47 11.68 -3.83 16.49
CA ASP A 47 12.73 -4.82 16.28
C ASP A 47 12.82 -5.25 14.80
N ALA A 48 11.70 -5.19 14.06
CA ALA A 48 11.67 -5.65 12.68
C ALA A 48 10.64 -4.90 11.80
N LEU A 49 10.96 -4.80 10.51
CA LEU A 49 10.06 -4.35 9.45
C LEU A 49 9.78 -5.48 8.45
N CYS A 50 8.56 -5.51 7.95
CA CYS A 50 8.23 -6.24 6.73
C CYS A 50 7.18 -5.48 5.92
N TYR A 51 6.99 -5.86 4.67
CA TYR A 51 5.84 -5.43 3.88
C TYR A 51 4.85 -6.58 3.71
N VAL A 52 3.61 -6.27 3.33
CA VAL A 52 2.62 -7.30 2.94
C VAL A 52 3.15 -8.07 1.73
N PRO A 53 3.36 -9.40 1.83
CA PRO A 53 4.02 -10.15 0.78
C PRO A 53 3.18 -10.18 -0.49
N PRO A 54 3.83 -10.26 -1.67
CA PRO A 54 3.14 -10.47 -2.92
C PRO A 54 2.35 -11.78 -2.87
N ARG A 55 1.33 -11.89 -3.71
CA ARG A 55 0.62 -13.15 -3.89
C ARG A 55 1.54 -14.16 -4.59
N PRO A 56 1.30 -15.49 -4.44
CA PRO A 56 2.10 -16.50 -5.13
C PRO A 56 2.18 -16.34 -6.65
N ASP A 57 1.17 -15.73 -7.29
CA ASP A 57 1.13 -15.44 -8.72
C ASP A 57 1.84 -14.11 -9.11
N GLU A 58 2.37 -13.37 -8.15
CA GLU A 58 3.11 -12.13 -8.34
C GLU A 58 4.61 -12.37 -8.12
N GLU A 59 5.43 -12.11 -9.13
CA GLU A 59 6.87 -12.46 -9.10
C GLU A 59 7.69 -11.66 -8.07
N GLU A 60 7.27 -10.45 -7.71
CA GLU A 60 8.06 -9.55 -6.87
C GLU A 60 7.14 -8.58 -6.10
N SER A 61 7.57 -8.18 -4.90
CA SER A 61 6.91 -7.12 -4.14
C SER A 61 7.07 -5.75 -4.81
N ARG A 62 6.10 -4.87 -4.57
CA ARG A 62 6.18 -3.45 -4.96
C ARG A 62 7.05 -2.62 -4.00
N PHE A 63 7.42 -3.18 -2.86
CA PHE A 63 8.20 -2.53 -1.80
C PHE A 63 9.67 -2.94 -1.78
N GLU A 64 10.08 -3.97 -2.53
CA GLU A 64 11.44 -4.52 -2.51
C GLU A 64 12.53 -3.44 -2.67
N ALA A 65 12.41 -2.60 -3.71
CA ALA A 65 13.36 -1.53 -3.96
C ALA A 65 13.28 -0.39 -2.93
N VAL A 66 12.11 -0.17 -2.30
CA VAL A 66 11.96 0.81 -1.22
C VAL A 66 12.65 0.30 0.05
N PHE A 67 12.51 -0.99 0.36
CA PHE A 67 13.14 -1.63 1.51
C PHE A 67 14.67 -1.66 1.36
N SER A 68 15.17 -1.87 0.14
CA SER A 68 16.61 -1.73 -0.14
C SER A 68 17.17 -0.34 0.25
N GLU A 69 16.40 0.73 0.00
CA GLU A 69 16.77 2.08 0.45
C GLU A 69 16.65 2.23 1.97
N ILE A 70 15.57 1.71 2.59
CA ILE A 70 15.35 1.78 4.04
C ILE A 70 16.50 1.12 4.80
N PHE A 71 16.88 -0.10 4.43
CA PHE A 71 17.93 -0.85 5.13
C PHE A 71 19.34 -0.40 4.77
N SER A 72 19.48 0.50 3.79
CA SER A 72 20.74 1.19 3.53
C SER A 72 20.96 2.39 4.46
N ASP A 73 19.91 2.88 5.12
CA ASP A 73 19.94 4.05 5.99
C ASP A 73 20.67 3.82 7.33
N ASP A 74 21.41 4.83 7.78
CA ASP A 74 22.24 4.77 8.99
C ASP A 74 21.42 4.72 10.28
N TYR A 75 20.27 5.39 10.34
CA TYR A 75 19.40 5.36 11.51
C TYR A 75 18.82 3.96 11.69
N VAL A 76 18.32 3.34 10.62
CA VAL A 76 17.76 1.98 10.64
C VAL A 76 18.81 0.97 11.11
N LYS A 77 20.02 1.03 10.55
CA LYS A 77 21.15 0.17 10.95
C LYS A 77 21.52 0.32 12.42
N LYS A 78 21.62 1.55 12.92
CA LYS A 78 21.96 1.83 14.33
C LYS A 78 20.84 1.45 15.30
N SER A 79 19.59 1.44 14.82
CA SER A 79 18.43 1.02 15.60
C SER A 79 18.27 -0.51 15.66
N HIS A 80 19.14 -1.26 14.96
CA HIS A 80 19.11 -2.73 14.91
C HIS A 80 17.77 -3.30 14.42
N ILE A 81 17.07 -2.56 13.57
CA ILE A 81 15.83 -3.02 12.94
C ILE A 81 16.19 -4.04 11.85
N GLU A 82 15.52 -5.19 11.86
CA GLU A 82 15.74 -6.27 10.89
C GLU A 82 14.71 -6.23 9.74
N ASP A 83 15.15 -6.57 8.53
CA ASP A 83 14.25 -6.87 7.42
C ASP A 83 13.78 -8.33 7.52
N ILE A 84 12.51 -8.54 7.87
CA ILE A 84 11.91 -9.87 7.95
C ILE A 84 10.93 -10.13 6.80
N SER A 85 11.00 -9.36 5.71
CA SER A 85 10.06 -9.47 4.58
C SER A 85 10.07 -10.85 3.95
N HIS A 86 11.19 -11.57 3.99
CA HIS A 86 11.29 -12.95 3.49
C HIS A 86 10.69 -14.00 4.44
N PHE A 87 10.43 -13.66 5.71
CA PHE A 87 9.85 -14.61 6.67
C PHE A 87 8.34 -14.69 6.52
N LEU A 88 7.68 -13.56 6.25
CA LEU A 88 6.24 -13.49 6.04
C LEU A 88 5.91 -13.78 4.56
N ILE A 89 5.30 -14.93 4.28
CA ILE A 89 4.99 -15.37 2.91
C ILE A 89 3.49 -15.55 2.70
N SER A 90 3.01 -15.30 1.49
CA SER A 90 1.66 -15.67 1.07
C SER A 90 1.65 -17.12 0.58
N ILE A 91 0.84 -17.99 1.18
CA ILE A 91 0.76 -19.43 0.84
C ILE A 91 -0.42 -19.78 -0.06
N ARG A 92 -1.37 -18.87 -0.21
CA ARG A 92 -2.59 -19.11 -0.99
C ARG A 92 -2.82 -17.99 -1.99
N ASN A 93 -3.20 -18.38 -3.20
CA ASN A 93 -3.84 -17.44 -4.14
C ASN A 93 -5.27 -17.20 -3.68
N PHE A 94 -5.56 -15.99 -3.22
CA PHE A 94 -6.90 -15.56 -2.84
C PHE A 94 -7.53 -14.70 -3.92
N GLN A 95 -8.87 -14.75 -4.04
CA GLN A 95 -9.57 -13.97 -5.06
C GLN A 95 -9.26 -12.48 -4.89
N LYS A 96 -9.25 -11.75 -6.00
CA LYS A 96 -9.14 -10.29 -5.95
C LYS A 96 -10.37 -9.77 -5.19
N GLN A 97 -10.17 -9.07 -4.08
CA GLN A 97 -11.20 -8.59 -3.14
C GLN A 97 -12.21 -7.57 -3.75
N LYS A 98 -12.19 -7.38 -5.08
CA LYS A 98 -12.91 -6.37 -5.83
C LYS A 98 -14.43 -6.48 -5.71
N PHE A 99 -14.96 -7.70 -5.55
CA PHE A 99 -16.40 -7.97 -5.47
C PHE A 99 -16.83 -8.49 -4.09
N LEU A 100 -15.91 -8.54 -3.14
CA LEU A 100 -16.16 -9.09 -1.83
C LEU A 100 -16.60 -7.98 -0.87
N ASN A 101 -17.67 -8.23 -0.12
CA ASN A 101 -18.06 -7.44 1.04
C ASN A 101 -17.05 -7.60 2.19
N GLN A 102 -17.21 -6.86 3.29
CA GLN A 102 -16.23 -6.85 4.38
C GLN A 102 -15.98 -8.24 4.98
N GLU A 103 -17.04 -9.00 5.28
CA GLU A 103 -16.91 -10.36 5.80
C GLU A 103 -16.25 -11.30 4.80
N GLU A 104 -16.62 -11.19 3.53
CA GLU A 104 -16.02 -11.98 2.46
C GLU A 104 -14.54 -11.65 2.28
N ARG A 105 -14.14 -10.39 2.45
CA ARG A 105 -12.73 -9.98 2.41
C ARG A 105 -11.95 -10.60 3.55
N LEU A 106 -12.50 -10.59 4.77
CA LEU A 106 -11.90 -11.24 5.94
C LEU A 106 -11.70 -12.74 5.68
N ARG A 107 -12.77 -13.46 5.30
CA ARG A 107 -12.69 -14.90 4.98
C ARG A 107 -11.74 -15.23 3.82
N ASN A 108 -11.68 -14.36 2.81
CA ASN A 108 -10.87 -14.59 1.62
C ASN A 108 -9.36 -14.51 1.89
N VAL A 109 -8.93 -13.74 2.89
CA VAL A 109 -7.50 -13.63 3.24
C VAL A 109 -7.11 -14.35 4.52
N GLU A 110 -8.07 -14.84 5.29
CA GLU A 110 -7.82 -15.67 6.47
C GLU A 110 -6.93 -16.86 6.12
N GLY A 111 -5.87 -17.07 6.92
CA GLY A 111 -4.88 -18.13 6.70
C GLY A 111 -4.13 -18.04 5.37
N ALA A 112 -4.15 -16.89 4.69
CA ALA A 112 -3.42 -16.72 3.42
C ALA A 112 -1.91 -16.48 3.63
N PHE A 113 -1.49 -16.13 4.84
CA PHE A 113 -0.11 -15.81 5.18
C PHE A 113 0.43 -16.76 6.26
N THR A 114 1.72 -17.02 6.22
CA THR A 114 2.46 -17.72 7.27
C THR A 114 3.81 -17.07 7.47
N VAL A 115 4.42 -17.31 8.63
CA VAL A 115 5.81 -16.94 8.90
C VAL A 115 6.66 -18.21 8.93
N THR A 116 7.84 -18.17 8.33
CA THR A 116 8.76 -19.33 8.25
C THR A 116 9.75 -19.42 9.41
N GLU A 117 9.98 -18.31 10.12
CA GLU A 117 10.93 -18.19 11.22
C GLU A 117 10.23 -17.78 12.53
N SER A 118 10.86 -18.07 13.67
CA SER A 118 10.36 -17.58 14.96
C SER A 118 10.58 -16.07 15.11
N LEU A 119 9.55 -15.40 15.63
CA LEU A 119 9.55 -13.97 15.95
C LEU A 119 9.39 -13.72 17.45
N GLU A 120 9.72 -14.72 18.29
CA GLU A 120 9.55 -14.66 19.74
C GLU A 120 10.11 -13.35 20.33
N GLY A 121 9.24 -12.57 20.97
CA GLY A 121 9.61 -11.32 21.64
C GLY A 121 9.92 -10.14 20.71
N LYS A 122 9.68 -10.25 19.39
CA LYS A 122 9.92 -9.16 18.44
C LYS A 122 8.71 -8.23 18.32
N ASN A 123 8.98 -6.92 18.31
CA ASN A 123 8.02 -5.89 17.96
C ASN A 123 8.13 -5.59 16.46
N VAL A 124 7.09 -5.92 15.69
CA VAL A 124 7.12 -5.90 14.22
C VAL A 124 6.24 -4.77 13.69
N MET A 125 6.67 -4.09 12.63
CA MET A 125 5.82 -3.19 11.86
C MET A 125 5.68 -3.66 10.41
N ILE A 126 4.43 -3.76 9.94
CA ILE A 126 4.11 -4.13 8.56
C ILE A 126 3.81 -2.88 7.74
N ILE A 127 4.39 -2.81 6.55
CA ILE A 127 4.18 -1.75 5.56
C ILE A 127 3.22 -2.22 4.47
N ASP A 128 2.21 -1.41 4.16
CA ASP A 128 1.37 -1.55 2.96
C ASP A 128 1.07 -0.18 2.34
N ASP A 129 0.52 -0.15 1.13
CA ASP A 129 0.23 1.12 0.46
C ASP A 129 -1.03 1.79 1.01
N VAL A 130 -2.14 1.06 1.01
CA VAL A 130 -3.46 1.58 1.38
C VAL A 130 -4.25 0.55 2.16
N ILE A 131 -4.67 0.92 3.37
CA ILE A 131 -5.65 0.15 4.10
C ILE A 131 -7.06 0.48 3.61
N THR A 132 -7.86 -0.56 3.37
CA THR A 132 -9.30 -0.44 3.12
C THR A 132 -10.07 -0.99 4.32
N THR A 133 -10.41 -2.27 4.30
CA THR A 133 -11.07 -2.98 5.41
C THR A 133 -10.11 -3.46 6.49
N GLY A 134 -8.80 -3.37 6.25
CA GLY A 134 -7.78 -3.95 7.14
C GLY A 134 -7.64 -5.46 7.06
N ALA A 135 -8.47 -6.19 6.28
CA ALA A 135 -8.46 -7.66 6.24
C ALA A 135 -7.07 -8.25 5.94
N THR A 136 -6.36 -7.71 4.96
CA THR A 136 -5.02 -8.19 4.58
C THR A 136 -4.00 -8.00 5.71
N LEU A 137 -3.95 -6.80 6.28
CA LEU A 137 -3.04 -6.47 7.40
C LEU A 137 -3.37 -7.29 8.64
N LYS A 138 -4.67 -7.52 8.93
CA LYS A 138 -5.11 -8.37 10.03
C LYS A 138 -4.61 -9.80 9.86
N SER A 139 -4.77 -10.39 8.67
CA SER A 139 -4.30 -11.75 8.40
C SER A 139 -2.77 -11.87 8.46
N CYS A 140 -2.04 -10.85 7.98
CA CYS A 140 -0.58 -10.80 8.17
C CYS A 140 -0.20 -10.72 9.66
N ALA A 141 -0.88 -9.87 10.43
CA ALA A 141 -0.63 -9.76 11.86
C ALA A 141 -0.92 -11.05 12.61
N ASP A 142 -1.98 -11.77 12.26
CA ASP A 142 -2.30 -13.06 12.84
C ASP A 142 -1.18 -14.08 12.60
N ALA A 143 -0.63 -14.12 11.39
CA ALA A 143 0.53 -14.95 11.09
C ALA A 143 1.78 -14.56 11.92
N LEU A 144 2.04 -13.26 12.11
CA LEU A 144 3.17 -12.76 12.92
C LEU A 144 3.00 -13.10 14.41
N PHE A 145 1.80 -12.91 14.97
CA PHE A 145 1.50 -13.28 16.35
C PHE A 145 1.62 -14.79 16.58
N LEU A 146 1.14 -15.62 15.64
CA LEU A 146 1.30 -17.07 15.70
C LEU A 146 2.78 -17.49 15.68
N ALA A 147 3.67 -16.67 15.12
CA ALA A 147 5.11 -16.89 15.11
C ALA A 147 5.83 -16.37 16.37
N GLY A 148 5.12 -15.81 17.35
CA GLY A 148 5.67 -15.35 18.62
C GLY A 148 5.98 -13.85 18.70
N ALA A 149 5.56 -13.04 17.73
CA ALA A 149 5.74 -11.59 17.81
C ALA A 149 5.05 -11.01 19.07
N GLU A 150 5.77 -10.16 19.81
CA GLU A 150 5.26 -9.51 21.02
C GLU A 150 4.24 -8.42 20.69
N SER A 151 4.51 -7.65 19.62
CA SER A 151 3.57 -6.66 19.11
C SER A 151 3.66 -6.56 17.59
N VAL A 152 2.54 -6.16 16.99
CA VAL A 152 2.43 -5.89 15.55
C VAL A 152 1.80 -4.52 15.37
N SER A 153 2.49 -3.66 14.63
CA SER A 153 2.03 -2.34 14.22
C SER A 153 1.99 -2.23 12.69
N PHE A 154 1.35 -1.19 12.17
CA PHE A 154 1.21 -1.01 10.72
C PHE A 154 1.53 0.42 10.33
N PHE A 155 2.17 0.59 9.18
CA PHE A 155 2.29 1.86 8.50
C PHE A 155 1.70 1.75 7.09
N VAL A 156 0.82 2.68 6.76
CA VAL A 156 0.20 2.79 5.44
C VAL A 156 0.23 4.23 4.95
N PHE A 157 0.40 4.42 3.65
CA PHE A 157 0.45 5.76 3.06
C PHE A 157 -0.93 6.41 2.95
N ALA A 158 -2.00 5.61 2.93
CA ALA A 158 -3.36 6.13 3.01
C ALA A 158 -4.36 5.15 3.64
N ILE A 159 -5.46 5.72 4.13
CA ILE A 159 -6.63 4.99 4.64
C ILE A 159 -7.79 5.31 3.71
N ASN A 160 -8.39 4.28 3.11
CA ASN A 160 -9.61 4.44 2.36
C ASN A 160 -10.82 4.26 3.31
N GLN A 161 -11.36 5.38 3.79
CA GLN A 161 -12.42 5.42 4.80
C GLN A 161 -13.82 5.04 4.27
N LEU A 162 -13.99 4.82 2.96
CA LEU A 162 -15.30 4.57 2.37
C LEU A 162 -15.59 3.06 2.30
N GLU A 163 -16.21 2.56 3.37
CA GLU A 163 -16.88 1.27 3.40
C GLU A 163 -18.15 1.31 2.55
N GLN A 164 -18.04 0.99 1.26
CA GLN A 164 -19.20 0.50 0.51
C GLN A 164 -18.79 -0.70 -0.34
N PRO A 165 -19.38 -1.88 -0.13
CA PRO A 165 -19.42 -2.92 -1.16
C PRO A 165 -20.08 -2.29 -2.41
N GLY A 166 -19.43 -2.40 -3.57
CA GLY A 166 -20.00 -1.98 -4.85
C GLY A 166 -19.88 -0.48 -5.20
N LEU A 167 -20.20 0.46 -4.30
CA LEU A 167 -20.45 1.85 -4.74
C LEU A 167 -19.21 2.67 -5.16
N PHE A 168 -18.07 2.56 -4.47
CA PHE A 168 -16.85 3.34 -4.79
C PHE A 168 -15.79 2.58 -5.59
N SER A 169 -15.92 1.26 -5.70
CA SER A 169 -15.10 0.47 -6.63
C SER A 169 -15.47 0.75 -8.10
N GLU A 170 -16.69 1.26 -8.30
CA GLU A 170 -17.26 1.61 -9.60
C GLU A 170 -17.36 3.11 -9.86
N TYR A 171 -17.44 3.96 -8.82
CA TYR A 171 -17.52 5.41 -9.03
C TYR A 171 -16.20 5.94 -9.58
N ARG A 172 -16.18 6.19 -10.88
CA ARG A 172 -15.09 6.88 -11.55
C ARG A 172 -15.44 8.34 -11.70
N PRO A 173 -14.49 9.26 -11.48
CA PRO A 173 -14.74 10.66 -11.74
C PRO A 173 -15.13 10.82 -13.21
N ILE A 174 -16.22 11.52 -13.46
CA ILE A 174 -16.77 11.69 -14.80
C ILE A 174 -16.19 12.96 -15.42
N CYS A 175 -15.80 12.88 -16.68
CA CYS A 175 -15.33 14.03 -17.44
C CYS A 175 -16.47 15.06 -17.58
N PRO A 176 -16.29 16.31 -17.12
CA PRO A 176 -17.34 17.34 -17.17
C PRO A 176 -17.69 17.79 -18.60
N HIS A 177 -16.96 17.33 -19.62
CA HIS A 177 -17.15 17.72 -21.01
C HIS A 177 -17.83 16.66 -21.89
N CYS A 178 -17.60 15.39 -21.64
CA CYS A 178 -18.12 14.30 -22.49
C CYS A 178 -18.76 13.18 -21.69
N SER A 179 -18.86 13.32 -20.37
CA SER A 179 -19.46 12.36 -19.45
C SER A 179 -18.81 10.97 -19.44
N GLU A 180 -17.63 10.81 -20.03
CA GLU A 180 -16.84 9.58 -19.96
C GLU A 180 -15.98 9.51 -18.70
N ASN A 181 -15.62 8.30 -18.27
CA ASN A 181 -14.75 8.06 -17.13
C ASN A 181 -13.37 8.70 -17.27
N LEU A 182 -12.91 9.37 -16.22
CA LEU A 182 -11.54 9.82 -16.04
C LEU A 182 -10.66 8.69 -15.50
N TYR A 183 -9.36 8.81 -15.77
CA TYR A 183 -8.33 7.87 -15.36
C TYR A 183 -7.18 8.60 -14.66
N LEU A 184 -6.75 8.10 -13.51
CA LEU A 184 -5.63 8.64 -12.74
C LEU A 184 -4.27 8.24 -13.32
N TYR A 185 -3.42 9.25 -13.51
CA TYR A 185 -2.03 9.14 -13.94
C TYR A 185 -1.11 9.96 -13.04
N ILE A 186 0.19 9.68 -13.12
CA ILE A 186 1.24 10.49 -12.50
C ILE A 186 2.09 11.08 -13.62
N ASN A 187 2.25 12.40 -13.60
CA ASN A 187 3.10 13.08 -14.56
C ASN A 187 4.57 12.71 -14.28
N SER A 188 5.27 12.16 -15.28
CA SER A 188 6.66 11.71 -15.09
C SER A 188 7.66 12.83 -14.82
N THR A 189 7.34 14.07 -15.22
CA THR A 189 8.22 15.24 -15.08
C THR A 189 7.93 15.97 -13.77
N LYS A 190 6.66 16.30 -13.53
CA LYS A 190 6.22 17.06 -12.34
C LYS A 190 6.00 16.18 -11.12
N LYS A 191 5.93 14.85 -11.29
CA LYS A 191 5.62 13.86 -10.24
C LYS A 191 4.30 14.13 -9.50
N ARG A 192 3.35 14.76 -10.18
CA ARG A 192 2.02 15.09 -9.63
C ARG A 192 0.93 14.19 -10.23
N PRO A 193 -0.05 13.74 -9.43
CA PRO A 193 -1.21 13.02 -9.93
C PRO A 193 -2.10 13.96 -10.76
N PHE A 194 -2.76 13.41 -11.77
CA PHE A 194 -3.77 14.11 -12.56
C PHE A 194 -4.74 13.11 -13.18
N TYR A 195 -5.95 13.58 -13.49
CA TYR A 195 -6.96 12.85 -14.20
C TYR A 195 -6.89 13.11 -15.70
N SER A 196 -7.10 12.09 -16.54
CA SER A 196 -7.19 12.24 -17.99
C SER A 196 -8.40 11.51 -18.55
N CYS A 197 -9.10 12.17 -19.47
CA CYS A 197 -10.22 11.58 -20.20
C CYS A 197 -9.70 10.85 -21.45
N PRO A 198 -10.06 9.57 -21.68
CA PRO A 198 -9.59 8.83 -22.85
C PRO A 198 -10.24 9.30 -24.16
N VAL A 199 -11.46 9.86 -24.08
CA VAL A 199 -12.25 10.29 -25.24
C VAL A 199 -11.85 11.70 -25.67
N CYS A 200 -12.04 12.70 -24.81
CA CYS A 200 -11.76 14.09 -25.18
C CYS A 200 -10.32 14.55 -24.91
N ARG A 201 -9.46 13.67 -24.36
CA ARG A 201 -8.03 13.91 -24.08
C ARG A 201 -7.71 15.08 -23.15
N ARG A 202 -8.73 15.62 -22.47
CA ARG A 202 -8.55 16.68 -21.47
C ARG A 202 -8.00 16.10 -20.18
N THR A 203 -7.19 16.90 -19.50
CA THR A 203 -6.61 16.57 -18.21
C THR A 203 -7.16 17.50 -17.13
N PHE A 204 -7.30 16.97 -15.92
CA PHE A 204 -7.83 17.68 -14.77
C PHE A 204 -6.89 17.48 -13.59
N ASP A 205 -6.77 18.53 -12.77
CA ASP A 205 -5.99 18.45 -11.54
C ASP A 205 -6.62 17.44 -10.58
N PHE A 206 -5.78 16.66 -9.90
CA PHE A 206 -6.25 15.64 -8.95
C PHE A 206 -7.07 16.26 -7.82
N ASP A 207 -6.57 17.35 -7.21
CA ASP A 207 -7.17 17.94 -6.01
C ASP A 207 -8.56 18.51 -6.33
N LEU A 208 -8.70 19.18 -7.47
CA LEU A 208 -9.99 19.74 -7.92
C LEU A 208 -11.05 18.67 -8.15
N ILE A 209 -10.68 17.53 -8.74
CA ILE A 209 -11.61 16.42 -8.96
C ILE A 209 -12.02 15.80 -7.62
N ILE A 210 -11.07 15.52 -6.73
CA ILE A 210 -11.38 14.95 -5.42
C ILE A 210 -12.27 15.87 -4.57
N GLU A 211 -12.04 17.18 -4.61
CA GLU A 211 -12.90 18.15 -3.93
C GLU A 211 -14.35 18.10 -4.44
N ASP A 212 -14.55 18.05 -5.76
CA ASP A 212 -15.90 17.92 -6.36
C ASP A 212 -16.57 16.60 -5.94
N LEU A 213 -15.84 15.49 -5.95
CA LEU A 213 -16.34 14.19 -5.48
C LEU A 213 -16.79 14.26 -4.02
N ASN A 214 -15.95 14.80 -3.16
CA ASN A 214 -16.24 14.89 -1.72
C ASN A 214 -17.46 15.78 -1.44
N ARG A 215 -17.76 16.76 -2.31
CA ARG A 215 -18.98 17.57 -2.21
C ARG A 215 -20.25 16.82 -2.61
N ARG A 216 -20.16 15.90 -3.57
CA ARG A 216 -21.31 15.11 -4.06
C ARG A 216 -21.70 13.94 -3.15
N ILE A 217 -20.78 13.54 -2.27
CA ILE A 217 -20.97 12.42 -1.32
C ILE A 217 -21.59 12.91 0.00
N LYS A 218 -21.59 14.22 0.27
CA LYS A 218 -22.31 14.85 1.39
C LYS A 218 -23.76 15.15 1.02
#